data_AF-A0AAV8WPE1-F1
#
_entry.id   AF-A0AAV8WPE1-F1
#
_cell.length_a   1.000
_cell.length_b   1.000
_cell.length_c   1.000
_cell.angle_alpha   90.00
_cell.angle_beta   90.00
_cell.angle_gamma   90.00
#
_symmetry.space_group_name_H-M   'P 1'
#
loop_
_entity.id
_entity.type
_entity.pdbx_description
1 polymer ?
#
loop_
_entity_poly.entity_id
_entity_poly.type
_entity_poly.pdbx_seq_one_letter_code
_entity_poly.pdbx_strand_id
1 'polypeptide(L)'
;MIITIMDIQNIAITGVSGRFPNTNNVDQLKEALLNGTDLITDDHNRWPHESLGTPPSMGIVNDLDHFDAAFFEVNPKSANLHDPRGRKLLEVVYESIVDAGFNPSDLKG
;
A
#
# COMPACT_ATOMS: atom_id res chain seq x y z
N MET A 1 21.31 -37.53 -20.52
CA MET A 1 20.03 -37.02 -20.00
C MET A 1 20.35 -35.80 -19.15
N ILE A 2 20.51 -34.66 -19.81
CA ILE A 2 20.85 -33.38 -19.18
C ILE A 2 19.53 -32.74 -18.80
N ILE A 3 19.25 -32.66 -17.50
CA ILE A 3 18.10 -31.93 -17.00
C ILE A 3 18.50 -30.46 -17.09
N THR A 4 17.88 -29.74 -18.01
CA THR A 4 18.05 -28.31 -18.24
C THR A 4 17.84 -27.58 -16.92
N ILE A 5 18.90 -26.94 -16.41
CA ILE A 5 18.81 -25.95 -15.34
C ILE A 5 17.88 -24.87 -15.88
N MET A 6 16.72 -24.69 -15.27
CA MET A 6 15.87 -23.53 -15.52
C MET A 6 16.75 -22.30 -15.34
N ASP A 7 16.93 -21.55 -16.42
CA ASP A 7 17.60 -20.27 -16.43
C ASP A 7 16.86 -19.36 -15.44
N ILE A 8 17.38 -19.24 -14.22
CA ILE A 8 16.86 -18.29 -13.25
C ILE A 8 17.31 -16.94 -13.79
N GLN A 9 16.49 -16.38 -14.67
CA GLN A 9 16.61 -15.01 -15.16
C GLN A 9 16.84 -14.11 -13.93
N ASN A 10 17.81 -13.21 -13.99
CA ASN A 10 18.15 -12.34 -12.87
C ASN A 10 16.90 -11.51 -12.48
N ILE A 11 16.28 -11.86 -11.35
CA ILE A 11 15.12 -11.14 -10.81
C ILE A 11 15.64 -10.06 -9.86
N ALA A 12 15.17 -8.82 -10.06
CA ALA A 12 15.46 -7.71 -9.18
C ALA A 12 14.15 -7.06 -8.71
N ILE A 13 14.15 -6.54 -7.48
CA ILE A 13 13.12 -5.63 -6.99
C ILE A 13 13.49 -4.25 -7.50
N THR A 14 12.72 -3.72 -8.43
CA THR A 14 13.03 -2.45 -9.12
C THR A 14 12.29 -1.25 -8.55
N GLY A 15 11.18 -1.45 -7.84
CA GLY A 15 10.44 -0.36 -7.20
C GLY A 15 9.61 -0.84 -6.01
N VAL A 16 9.30 0.09 -5.10
CA VAL A 16 8.55 -0.18 -3.87
C VAL A 16 7.65 1.00 -3.53
N SER A 17 6.41 0.72 -3.15
CA SER A 17 5.53 1.69 -2.50
C SER A 17 4.65 0.97 -1.48
N GLY A 18 4.05 1.74 -0.58
CA GLY A 18 3.15 1.21 0.43
C GLY A 18 2.48 2.29 1.26
N ARG A 19 1.48 1.88 2.03
CA ARG A 19 0.82 2.66 3.06
C ARG A 19 0.93 1.91 4.38
N PHE A 20 1.37 2.59 5.42
CA PHE A 20 1.66 1.98 6.71
C PHE A 20 1.04 2.81 7.84
N PRO A 21 1.03 2.29 9.09
CA PRO A 21 0.49 3.04 10.20
C PRO A 21 1.13 4.42 10.34
N ASN A 22 0.29 5.44 10.47
CA ASN A 22 0.70 6.84 10.66
C ASN A 22 1.75 7.38 9.65
N THR A 23 1.85 6.78 8.46
CA THR A 23 2.79 7.18 7.40
C THR A 23 2.15 7.00 6.03
N ASN A 24 2.45 7.91 5.12
CA ASN A 24 1.80 7.97 3.81
C ASN A 24 2.63 7.35 2.68
N ASN A 25 3.90 6.98 2.94
CA ASN A 25 4.79 6.37 1.95
C ASN A 25 5.97 5.64 2.63
N VAL A 26 6.78 4.97 1.82
CA VAL A 26 7.96 4.21 2.25
C VAL A 26 9.06 5.08 2.85
N ASP A 27 9.20 6.34 2.43
CA ASP A 27 10.20 7.26 2.97
C ASP A 27 9.87 7.68 4.40
N GLN A 28 8.59 8.01 4.65
CA GLN A 28 8.12 8.30 6.01
C GLN A 28 8.22 7.08 6.92
N LEU A 29 7.90 5.89 6.40
CA LEU A 29 8.12 4.65 7.15
C LEU A 29 9.61 4.49 7.50
N LYS A 30 10.51 4.68 6.53
CA LYS A 30 11.96 4.58 6.74
C LYS A 30 12.43 5.55 7.82
N GLU A 31 11.99 6.81 7.77
CA GLU A 31 12.33 7.80 8.79
C GLU A 31 11.84 7.39 10.18
N ALA A 32 10.59 6.96 10.30
CA ALA A 32 10.02 6.50 11.56
C ALA A 32 10.81 5.30 12.14
N LEU A 33 11.16 4.33 11.29
CA LEU A 33 11.95 3.16 11.69
C LEU A 33 13.35 3.54 12.16
N LEU A 34 14.03 4.45 11.44
CA LEU A 34 15.36 4.93 11.82
C LEU A 34 15.34 5.70 13.14
N ASN A 35 14.25 6.41 13.42
CA ASN A 35 14.04 7.17 14.66
C ASN A 35 13.48 6.32 15.81
N GLY A 36 13.17 5.03 15.58
CA GLY A 36 12.53 4.17 16.58
C GLY A 36 11.15 4.68 17.02
N THR A 37 10.43 5.37 16.14
CA THR A 37 9.11 5.94 16.41
C THR A 37 8.06 4.83 16.47
N ASP A 38 7.26 4.81 17.52
CA ASP A 38 6.09 3.93 17.61
C ASP A 38 4.97 4.49 16.72
N LEU A 39 4.51 3.68 15.77
CA LEU A 39 3.46 4.03 14.81
C LEU A 39 2.09 3.45 15.21
N ILE A 40 2.02 2.79 16.37
CA ILE A 40 0.80 2.26 16.94
C ILE A 40 0.10 3.37 17.73
N THR A 41 -1.23 3.41 17.64
CA THR A 41 -2.08 4.39 18.32
C THR A 41 -3.19 3.71 19.12
N ASP A 42 -3.65 4.37 20.18
CA ASP A 42 -4.84 4.00 20.93
C ASP A 42 -6.11 4.63 20.33
N ASP A 43 -6.03 5.19 19.13
CA ASP A 43 -7.17 5.73 18.41
C ASP A 43 -8.17 4.63 18.03
N HIS A 44 -9.43 4.83 18.43
CA HIS A 44 -10.53 3.89 18.25
C HIS A 44 -11.41 4.20 17.03
N ASN A 45 -10.91 4.98 16.08
CA ASN A 45 -11.62 5.31 14.84
C ASN A 45 -12.08 4.08 14.04
N ARG A 46 -11.49 2.90 14.24
CA ARG A 46 -11.89 1.63 13.61
C ARG A 46 -12.95 0.85 14.39
N TRP A 47 -12.82 0.75 15.71
CA TRP A 47 -13.76 0.06 16.59
C TRP A 47 -13.64 0.58 18.03
N PRO A 48 -14.74 0.57 18.80
CA PRO A 48 -14.73 1.02 20.20
C PRO A 48 -13.80 0.19 21.08
N HIS A 49 -13.23 0.81 22.11
CA HIS A 49 -12.38 0.16 23.13
C HIS A 49 -13.07 -1.04 23.82
N GLU A 50 -14.41 -1.04 23.86
CA GLU A 50 -15.22 -2.08 24.51
C GLU A 50 -15.47 -3.32 23.62
N SER A 51 -14.80 -3.41 22.47
CA SER A 51 -14.83 -4.60 21.61
C SER A 51 -14.20 -5.78 22.37
N LEU A 52 -15.04 -6.62 22.99
CA LEU A 52 -14.66 -7.76 23.83
C LEU A 52 -13.45 -8.54 23.26
N GLY A 53 -12.32 -8.49 23.98
CA GLY A 53 -11.11 -9.25 23.65
C GLY A 53 -10.13 -8.61 22.67
N THR A 54 -10.32 -7.34 22.29
CA THR A 54 -9.42 -6.66 21.35
C THR A 54 -8.34 -5.85 22.08
N PRO A 55 -7.07 -5.87 21.64
CA PRO A 55 -6.05 -4.98 22.18
C PRO A 55 -6.44 -3.50 22.03
N PRO A 56 -6.08 -2.64 23.00
CA PRO A 56 -6.44 -1.22 22.95
C PRO A 56 -5.70 -0.46 21.83
N SER A 57 -4.50 -0.91 21.48
CA SER A 57 -3.60 -0.22 20.55
C SER A 57 -3.57 -0.91 19.18
N MET A 58 -3.50 -0.12 18.11
CA MET A 58 -3.47 -0.60 16.72
C MET A 58 -2.69 0.30 15.76
N GLY A 59 -2.21 -0.29 14.66
CA GLY A 59 -1.66 0.49 13.55
C GLY A 59 -2.76 0.89 12.56
N ILE A 60 -2.98 2.19 12.38
CA ILE A 60 -4.02 2.71 11.47
C ILE A 60 -3.37 3.33 10.24
N VAL A 61 -3.77 2.83 9.08
CA VAL A 61 -3.43 3.45 7.79
C VAL A 61 -4.28 4.70 7.59
N ASN A 62 -3.60 5.82 7.33
CA ASN A 62 -4.23 7.12 7.08
C ASN A 62 -5.07 7.12 5.79
N ASP A 63 -6.10 7.95 5.76
CA ASP A 63 -6.88 8.30 4.56
C ASP A 63 -7.36 7.10 3.74
N LEU A 64 -7.76 6.02 4.42
CA LEU A 64 -8.19 4.76 3.78
C LEU A 64 -9.42 4.96 2.88
N ASP A 65 -10.24 5.95 3.19
CA ASP A 65 -11.44 6.32 2.44
C ASP A 65 -11.15 7.15 1.19
N HIS A 66 -9.95 7.73 1.06
CA HIS A 66 -9.54 8.54 -0.09
C HIS A 66 -9.12 7.68 -1.28
N PHE A 67 -9.52 8.07 -2.48
CA PHE A 67 -9.11 7.41 -3.73
C PHE A 67 -9.27 8.35 -4.92
N ASP A 68 -8.25 8.45 -5.78
CA ASP A 68 -8.34 9.23 -7.02
C ASP A 68 -9.11 8.47 -8.12
N ALA A 69 -10.44 8.44 -7.99
CA ALA A 69 -11.30 7.73 -8.91
C ALA A 69 -11.20 8.26 -10.36
N ALA A 70 -10.94 9.55 -10.54
CA ALA A 70 -10.85 10.16 -11.87
C ALA A 70 -9.59 9.69 -12.61
N PHE A 71 -8.46 9.63 -11.91
CA PHE A 71 -7.20 9.14 -12.46
C PHE A 71 -7.30 7.68 -12.93
N PHE A 72 -7.98 6.82 -12.17
CA PHE A 72 -8.19 5.41 -12.53
C PHE A 72 -9.41 5.16 -13.43
N GLU A 73 -10.04 6.22 -13.95
CA GLU A 73 -11.23 6.14 -14.81
C GLU A 73 -12.40 5.34 -14.18
N VAL A 74 -12.50 5.37 -12.85
CA VAL A 74 -13.56 4.70 -12.08
C VAL A 74 -14.70 5.68 -11.82
N ASN A 75 -15.94 5.27 -12.10
CA ASN A 75 -17.11 6.07 -11.76
C ASN A 75 -17.17 6.34 -10.24
N PRO A 76 -17.35 7.58 -9.76
CA PRO A 76 -17.37 7.90 -8.32
C PRO A 76 -18.40 7.10 -7.51
N LYS A 77 -19.57 6.80 -8.09
CA LYS A 77 -20.59 5.99 -7.41
C LYS A 77 -20.12 4.55 -7.21
N SER A 78 -19.42 3.99 -8.20
CA SER A 78 -18.84 2.64 -8.12
C SER A 78 -17.63 2.61 -7.19
N ALA A 79 -16.78 3.64 -7.22
CA ALA A 79 -15.61 3.74 -6.35
C ALA A 79 -15.98 3.66 -4.86
N ASN A 80 -17.11 4.25 -4.45
CA ASN A 80 -17.60 4.17 -3.07
C ASN A 80 -18.00 2.74 -2.64
N LEU A 81 -18.30 1.86 -3.60
CA LEU A 81 -18.64 0.46 -3.36
C LEU A 81 -17.39 -0.46 -3.40
N HIS A 82 -16.24 0.05 -3.84
CA HIS A 82 -15.00 -0.74 -3.87
C HIS A 82 -14.43 -0.88 -2.46
N ASP A 83 -13.86 -2.06 -2.18
CA ASP A 83 -13.12 -2.28 -0.95
C ASP A 83 -11.98 -1.23 -0.83
N PRO A 84 -11.87 -0.53 0.30
CA PRO A 84 -10.85 0.50 0.50
C PRO A 84 -9.41 0.01 0.29
N ARG A 85 -9.12 -1.26 0.58
CA ARG A 85 -7.79 -1.84 0.37
C ARG A 85 -7.49 -2.00 -1.12
N GLY A 86 -8.49 -2.41 -1.90
CA GLY A 86 -8.36 -2.48 -3.36
C GLY A 86 -8.10 -1.12 -3.98
N ARG A 87 -8.78 -0.06 -3.50
CA ARG A 87 -8.54 1.32 -3.92
C ARG A 87 -7.10 1.78 -3.64
N LYS A 88 -6.60 1.52 -2.43
CA LYS A 88 -5.20 1.83 -2.09
C LYS A 88 -4.19 0.98 -2.84
N LEU A 89 -4.50 -0.28 -3.13
CA LEU A 89 -3.62 -1.14 -3.91
C LEU A 89 -3.38 -0.57 -5.32
N LEU A 90 -4.41 -0.02 -5.97
CA LEU A 90 -4.27 0.60 -7.29
C LEU A 90 -3.28 1.78 -7.26
N GLU A 91 -3.41 2.66 -6.27
CA GLU A 91 -2.48 3.79 -6.06
C GLU A 91 -1.05 3.30 -5.80
N VAL A 92 -0.87 2.36 -4.88
CA VAL A 92 0.45 1.84 -4.49
C VAL A 92 1.15 1.11 -5.65
N VAL A 93 0.41 0.33 -6.45
CA VAL A 93 0.98 -0.35 -7.62
C VAL A 93 1.44 0.69 -8.64
N TYR A 94 0.62 1.70 -8.92
CA TYR A 94 1.01 2.78 -9.82
C TYR A 94 2.30 3.48 -9.35
N GLU A 95 2.34 3.87 -8.07
CA GLU A 95 3.52 4.49 -7.47
C GLU A 95 4.76 3.60 -7.54
N SER A 96 4.62 2.29 -7.31
CA SER A 96 5.75 1.36 -7.36
C SER A 96 6.37 1.22 -8.77
N ILE A 97 5.55 1.36 -9.82
CA ILE A 97 6.03 1.36 -11.21
C ILE A 97 6.81 2.65 -11.50
N VAL A 98 6.30 3.79 -11.02
CA VAL A 98 6.96 5.09 -11.18
C VAL A 98 8.26 5.14 -10.37
N ASP A 99 8.28 4.58 -9.15
CA ASP A 99 9.49 4.43 -8.33
C ASP A 99 10.57 3.61 -9.03
N ALA A 100 10.17 2.57 -9.77
CA ALA A 100 11.07 1.81 -10.63
C ALA A 100 11.60 2.58 -11.86
N GLY A 101 11.15 3.82 -12.06
CA GLY A 101 11.56 4.68 -13.18
C GLY A 101 10.86 4.37 -14.50
N PHE A 102 9.80 3.56 -14.49
CA PHE A 102 9.02 3.23 -15.68
C PHE A 102 7.84 4.18 -15.86
N ASN A 103 7.49 4.48 -17.10
CA ASN A 103 6.18 5.03 -17.40
C ASN A 103 5.18 3.86 -17.47
N PRO A 104 4.10 3.86 -16.66
CA PRO A 104 3.11 2.77 -16.66
C PRO A 104 2.48 2.49 -18.03
N SER A 105 2.44 3.48 -18.92
CA SER A 105 1.94 3.32 -20.28
C SER A 105 2.84 2.43 -21.14
N ASP A 106 4.13 2.38 -20.87
CA ASP A 106 5.10 1.58 -21.62
C ASP A 106 5.00 0.08 -21.28
N LEU A 107 4.35 -0.25 -20.16
CA LEU A 107 4.11 -1.62 -19.70
C LEU A 107 2.74 -2.18 -20.12
N LYS A 108 1.94 -1.40 -20.87
CA LYS A 108 0.70 -1.91 -21.45
C LYS A 108 1.03 -2.96 -22.52
N GLY A 109 0.41 -4.13 -22.38
CA GLY A 109 0.52 -5.25 -23.32
C GLY A 109 -0.36 -5.11 -24.56
#